data_AF-A0A377B3H3-F1
#
_entry.id   AF-A0A377B3H3-F1
#
_cell.length_a   1.000
_cell.length_b   1.000
_cell.length_c   1.000
_cell.angle_alpha   90.00
_cell.angle_beta   90.00
_cell.angle_gamma   90.00
#
_symmetry.space_group_name_H-M   'P 1'
#
loop_
_entity.id
_entity.type
_entity.pdbx_description
1 polymer ?
#
loop_
_entity_poly.entity_id
_entity_poly.type
_entity_poly.pdbx_seq_one_letter_code
_entity_poly.pdbx_strand_id
1 'polypeptide(L)'
;MQQDKVADLDPSFHDLTEADFQETFNVGSFASGKETMKLGELLEALKQTYCGPIGAEYMHITSTEEKRWIQQRIESGRATFNSEEKKRFLSELTAAEGLERYLGAKFPGAKRFSLEGGDALIPMLKEMIRHAGNSGTREVVLGMAHRGRLNVLVNVLGKKPQDLFDEFAGKHKEHLGTGDVKYHMGFSSDFPDRWRPGAPGAGV
;
A
#
# COMPACT_ATOMS: atom_id res chain seq x y z
N MET A 1 -2.18 10.84 21.70
CA MET A 1 -0.75 11.04 22.02
C MET A 1 -0.33 12.34 21.38
N GLN A 2 0.20 13.29 22.15
CA GLN A 2 0.82 14.48 21.59
C GLN A 2 2.26 14.09 21.28
N GLN A 3 2.65 14.12 20.01
CA GLN A 3 4.04 13.85 19.62
C GLN A 3 4.91 15.04 20.01
N ASP A 4 6.07 14.75 20.58
CA ASP A 4 7.07 15.77 20.88
C ASP A 4 7.56 16.42 19.59
N LYS A 5 7.75 17.75 19.63
CA LYS A 5 8.30 18.48 18.49
C LYS A 5 9.77 18.12 18.32
N VAL A 6 10.17 17.81 17.09
CA VAL A 6 11.57 17.64 16.72
C VAL A 6 12.15 19.02 16.39
N ALA A 7 13.04 19.52 17.24
CA ALA A 7 13.60 20.87 17.13
C ALA A 7 14.30 21.10 15.79
N ASP A 8 15.06 20.12 15.32
CA ASP A 8 15.84 20.18 14.07
C ASP A 8 14.98 20.35 12.81
N LEU A 9 13.66 20.13 12.88
CA LEU A 9 12.72 20.35 11.77
C LEU A 9 12.15 21.78 11.75
N ASP A 10 12.39 22.57 12.80
CA ASP A 10 12.02 23.98 12.86
C ASP A 10 13.12 24.83 12.21
N PRO A 11 12.83 25.64 11.17
CA PRO A 11 13.84 26.51 10.55
C PRO A 11 14.55 27.43 11.54
N SER A 12 13.88 27.87 12.61
CA SER A 12 14.46 28.73 13.64
C SER A 12 15.58 28.05 14.43
N PHE A 13 15.62 26.72 14.48
CA PHE A 13 16.74 25.95 15.06
C PHE A 13 18.04 26.13 14.27
N HIS A 14 17.93 26.45 12.98
CA HIS A 14 19.05 26.69 12.07
C HIS A 14 19.26 28.19 11.80
N ASP A 15 18.77 29.06 12.69
CA ASP A 15 18.85 30.52 12.57
C ASP A 15 18.18 31.10 11.31
N LEU A 16 17.23 30.37 10.71
CA LEU A 16 16.46 30.83 9.55
C LEU A 16 15.15 31.50 10.00
N THR A 17 14.95 32.73 9.54
CA THR A 17 13.80 33.58 9.87
C THR A 17 12.78 33.63 8.73
N GLU A 18 11.58 34.17 8.99
CA GLU A 18 10.57 34.36 7.94
C GLU A 18 11.02 35.30 6.82
N ALA A 19 11.95 36.23 7.09
CA ALA A 19 12.51 37.10 6.07
C ALA A 19 13.31 36.30 5.03
N ASP A 20 14.02 35.26 5.47
CA ASP A 20 14.85 34.41 4.61
C ASP A 20 14.00 33.55 3.66
N PHE A 21 12.70 33.38 3.93
CA PHE A 21 11.83 32.53 3.11
C PHE A 21 11.64 33.06 1.69
N GLN A 22 11.85 34.36 1.47
CA GLN A 22 11.77 35.00 0.15
C GLN A 22 13.09 34.94 -0.61
N GLU A 23 14.20 34.62 0.06
CA GLU A 23 15.52 34.53 -0.53
C GLU A 23 15.72 33.21 -1.27
N THR A 24 16.56 33.26 -2.30
CA THR A 24 16.85 32.10 -3.17
C THR A 24 18.17 31.45 -2.79
N PHE A 25 18.14 30.13 -2.60
CA PHE A 25 19.29 29.33 -2.23
C PHE A 25 19.58 28.24 -3.25
N ASN A 26 20.83 27.78 -3.27
CA ASN A 26 21.17 26.51 -3.91
C ASN A 26 20.60 25.36 -3.06
N VAL A 27 19.92 24.42 -3.70
CA VAL A 27 19.24 23.31 -2.99
C VAL A 27 20.16 22.11 -2.72
N GLY A 28 21.45 22.25 -3.07
CA GLY A 28 22.47 21.24 -2.90
C GLY A 28 22.11 19.97 -3.64
N SER A 29 21.82 18.92 -2.86
CA SER A 29 21.51 17.60 -3.40
C SER A 29 20.04 17.23 -3.35
N PHE A 30 19.16 18.19 -3.06
CA PHE A 30 17.71 18.01 -3.11
C PHE A 30 17.27 17.75 -4.56
N ALA A 31 16.61 16.62 -4.80
CA ALA A 31 16.33 16.10 -6.13
C ALA A 31 15.03 16.66 -6.74
N SER A 32 14.79 17.98 -6.61
CA SER A 32 13.63 18.66 -7.23
C SER A 32 13.79 18.90 -8.74
N GLY A 33 14.97 18.63 -9.29
CA GLY A 33 15.33 18.93 -10.67
C GLY A 33 15.68 20.41 -10.92
N LYS A 34 15.73 21.24 -9.86
CA LYS A 34 16.17 22.64 -9.90
C LYS A 34 17.48 22.80 -9.14
N GLU A 35 18.37 23.67 -9.61
CA GLU A 35 19.62 24.00 -8.88
C GLU A 35 19.37 24.98 -7.73
N THR A 36 18.39 25.86 -7.88
CA THR A 36 18.05 26.91 -6.90
C THR A 36 16.54 27.01 -6.68
N MET A 37 16.15 27.38 -5.45
CA MET A 37 14.75 27.59 -5.04
C MET A 37 14.66 28.66 -3.95
N LYS A 38 13.50 29.31 -3.82
CA LYS A 38 13.20 30.10 -2.63
C LYS A 38 13.15 29.20 -1.39
N LEU A 39 13.69 29.65 -0.26
CA LEU A 39 13.71 28.85 0.96
C LEU A 39 12.29 28.43 1.39
N GLY A 40 11.29 29.31 1.28
CA GLY A 40 9.90 28.97 1.60
C GLY A 40 9.34 27.85 0.72
N GLU A 41 9.66 27.85 -0.58
CA GLU A 41 9.25 26.79 -1.51
C GLU A 41 9.98 25.47 -1.23
N LEU A 42 11.27 25.53 -0.88
CA LEU A 42 12.06 24.36 -0.51
C LEU A 42 11.50 23.72 0.77
N LEU A 43 11.21 24.52 1.80
CA LEU A 43 10.65 24.04 3.05
C LEU A 43 9.27 23.38 2.85
N GLU A 44 8.42 23.98 2.02
CA GLU A 44 7.12 23.40 1.69
C GLU A 44 7.28 22.08 0.93
N ALA A 45 8.19 22.01 -0.04
CA ALA A 45 8.49 20.77 -0.76
C ALA A 45 9.01 19.67 0.18
N LEU A 46 9.93 19.99 1.10
CA LEU A 46 10.43 19.06 2.10
C LEU A 46 9.32 18.55 3.03
N LYS A 47 8.47 19.45 3.55
CA LYS A 47 7.32 19.08 4.38
C LYS A 47 6.33 18.19 3.63
N GLN A 48 6.05 18.51 2.37
CA GLN A 48 5.20 17.67 1.54
C GLN A 48 5.80 16.28 1.28
N THR A 49 7.11 16.18 1.12
CA THR A 49 7.78 14.90 0.84
C THR A 49 7.94 14.04 2.10
N TYR A 50 8.42 14.62 3.20
CA TYR A 50 8.84 13.88 4.40
C TYR A 50 7.88 13.94 5.58
N CYS A 51 7.01 14.94 5.62
CA CYS A 51 6.04 15.15 6.71
C CYS A 51 4.59 15.00 6.21
N GLY A 52 4.40 14.39 5.04
CA GLY A 52 3.10 14.11 4.44
C GLY A 52 2.47 12.81 4.96
N PRO A 53 1.68 12.10 4.12
CA PRO A 53 1.06 10.83 4.50
C PRO A 53 2.05 9.66 4.57
N ILE A 54 3.31 9.85 4.17
CA ILE A 54 4.36 8.83 4.12
C ILE A 54 5.57 9.36 4.88
N GLY A 55 6.03 8.61 5.89
CA GLY A 55 7.32 8.85 6.55
C GLY A 55 8.38 7.93 5.94
N ALA A 56 9.39 8.51 5.30
CA ALA A 56 10.47 7.76 4.66
C ALA A 56 11.66 7.59 5.62
N GLU A 57 11.90 6.36 6.07
CA GLU A 57 13.05 6.02 6.90
C GLU A 57 14.09 5.25 6.08
N TYR A 58 15.14 5.95 5.62
CA TYR A 58 16.17 5.36 4.76
C TYR A 58 17.58 5.90 5.01
N MET A 59 17.71 7.02 5.73
CA MET A 59 19.00 7.70 5.91
C MET A 59 20.00 6.90 6.74
N HIS A 60 19.55 5.87 7.47
CA HIS A 60 20.40 4.92 8.19
C HIS A 60 21.18 3.97 7.27
N ILE A 61 20.81 3.86 5.99
CA ILE A 61 21.50 3.02 5.00
C ILE A 61 22.93 3.57 4.78
N THR A 62 23.92 2.68 4.77
CA THR A 62 25.33 3.06 4.58
C THR A 62 25.65 3.36 3.11
N SER A 63 25.07 2.60 2.19
CA SER A 63 25.21 2.76 0.74
C SER A 63 24.73 4.13 0.27
N THR A 64 25.65 4.94 -0.27
CA THR A 64 25.31 6.25 -0.85
C THR A 64 24.47 6.10 -2.11
N GLU A 65 24.72 5.09 -2.93
CA GLU A 65 23.95 4.83 -4.15
C GLU A 65 22.48 4.57 -3.83
N GLU A 66 22.19 3.71 -2.86
CA GLU A 66 20.82 3.41 -2.43
C GLU A 66 20.12 4.65 -1.86
N LYS A 67 20.81 5.41 -0.99
CA LYS A 67 20.26 6.68 -0.46
C LYS A 67 19.91 7.65 -1.56
N ARG A 68 20.79 7.84 -2.54
CA ARG A 68 20.56 8.74 -3.68
C ARG A 68 19.43 8.24 -4.57
N TRP A 69 19.32 6.94 -4.78
CA TRP A 69 18.23 6.35 -5.54
C TRP A 69 16.87 6.59 -4.88
N ILE A 70 16.77 6.35 -3.57
CA ILE A 70 15.53 6.59 -2.81
C ILE A 70 15.20 8.08 -2.84
N GLN A 71 16.18 8.93 -2.53
CA GLN A 71 16.03 10.38 -2.52
C GLN A 71 15.49 10.89 -3.87
N GLN A 72 16.10 10.46 -4.98
CA GLN A 72 15.66 10.82 -6.32
C GLN A 72 14.20 10.39 -6.57
N ARG A 73 13.79 9.21 -6.10
CA ARG A 73 12.41 8.71 -6.28
C ARG A 73 11.37 9.50 -5.48
N ILE A 74 11.70 9.92 -4.26
CA ILE A 74 10.72 10.56 -3.37
C ILE A 74 10.69 12.09 -3.49
N GLU A 75 11.81 12.73 -3.80
CA GLU A 75 11.91 14.20 -3.88
C GLU A 75 11.59 14.74 -5.29
N SER A 76 11.77 13.94 -6.36
CA SER A 76 11.54 14.40 -7.74
C SER A 76 10.08 14.62 -8.13
N GLY A 77 9.15 14.29 -7.24
CA GLY A 77 7.72 14.49 -7.42
C GLY A 77 6.92 13.31 -6.89
N ARG A 78 5.65 13.59 -6.56
CA ARG A 78 4.72 12.54 -6.14
C ARG A 78 4.23 11.76 -7.34
N ALA A 79 4.09 10.45 -7.19
CA ALA A 79 3.39 9.63 -8.16
C ALA A 79 1.97 10.17 -8.36
N THR A 80 1.64 10.56 -9.59
CA THR A 80 0.30 10.99 -9.96
C THR A 80 -0.43 9.84 -10.62
N PHE A 81 -1.59 9.48 -10.07
CA PHE A 81 -2.45 8.45 -10.64
C PHE A 81 -3.52 9.08 -11.55
N ASN A 82 -3.80 8.42 -12.66
CA ASN A 82 -4.89 8.80 -13.55
C ASN A 82 -6.27 8.45 -12.95
N SER A 83 -7.34 8.93 -13.58
CA SER A 83 -8.71 8.72 -13.08
C SER A 83 -9.15 7.25 -13.06
N GLU A 84 -8.63 6.42 -13.96
CA GLU A 84 -8.96 4.99 -14.00
C GLU A 84 -8.29 4.23 -12.86
N GLU A 85 -7.02 4.52 -12.57
CA GLU A 85 -6.29 3.96 -11.43
C GLU A 85 -6.96 4.33 -10.11
N LYS A 86 -7.35 5.60 -9.95
CA LYS A 86 -8.08 6.05 -8.75
C LYS A 86 -9.41 5.32 -8.57
N LYS A 87 -10.19 5.15 -9.65
CA LYS A 87 -11.45 4.37 -9.61
C LYS A 87 -11.18 2.91 -9.27
N ARG A 88 -10.11 2.33 -9.78
CA ARG A 88 -9.68 0.95 -9.47
C ARG A 88 -9.32 0.80 -7.99
N PHE A 89 -8.50 1.69 -7.43
CA PHE A 89 -8.16 1.65 -6.01
C PHE A 89 -9.40 1.76 -5.12
N LEU A 90 -10.32 2.67 -5.46
CA LEU A 90 -11.59 2.79 -4.74
C LEU A 90 -12.42 1.50 -4.83
N SER A 91 -12.55 0.90 -6.01
CA SER A 91 -13.27 -0.37 -6.18
C SER A 91 -12.64 -1.50 -5.37
N GLU A 92 -11.31 -1.58 -5.32
CA GLU A 92 -10.58 -2.59 -4.55
C GLU A 92 -10.73 -2.40 -3.03
N LEU A 93 -10.75 -1.15 -2.55
CA LEU A 93 -11.08 -0.83 -1.16
C LEU A 93 -12.52 -1.20 -0.81
N THR A 94 -13.48 -0.85 -1.67
CA THR A 94 -14.89 -1.21 -1.50
C THR A 94 -15.10 -2.72 -1.45
N ALA A 95 -14.40 -3.48 -2.29
CA ALA A 95 -14.45 -4.94 -2.27
C ALA A 95 -13.84 -5.53 -0.97
N ALA A 96 -12.76 -4.92 -0.47
CA ALA A 96 -12.14 -5.31 0.80
C ALA A 96 -13.12 -5.14 1.97
N GLU A 97 -13.71 -3.95 2.11
CA GLU A 97 -14.66 -3.62 3.16
C GLU A 97 -15.97 -4.42 3.02
N GLY A 98 -16.48 -4.55 1.79
CA GLY A 98 -17.72 -5.27 1.49
C GLY A 98 -17.66 -6.74 1.88
N LEU A 99 -16.53 -7.41 1.63
CA LEU A 99 -16.33 -8.80 2.04
C LEU A 99 -16.33 -8.94 3.57
N GLU A 100 -15.64 -8.06 4.31
CA GLU A 100 -15.61 -8.11 5.78
C GLU A 100 -16.99 -7.89 6.38
N ARG A 101 -17.73 -6.90 5.88
CA ARG A 101 -19.11 -6.63 6.30
C ARG A 101 -20.02 -7.81 6.01
N TYR A 102 -19.91 -8.42 4.84
CA TYR A 102 -20.70 -9.60 4.48
C TYR A 102 -20.41 -10.79 5.39
N LEU A 103 -19.13 -11.10 5.62
CA LEU A 103 -18.72 -12.18 6.53
C LEU A 103 -19.19 -11.91 7.96
N GLY A 104 -19.08 -10.66 8.44
CA GLY A 104 -19.56 -10.26 9.76
C GLY A 104 -21.08 -10.42 9.92
N ALA A 105 -21.85 -10.06 8.89
CA ALA A 105 -23.31 -10.17 8.90
C ALA A 105 -23.80 -11.63 8.79
N LYS A 106 -23.18 -12.43 7.92
CA LYS A 106 -23.61 -13.81 7.62
C LYS A 106 -23.15 -14.83 8.66
N PHE A 107 -21.97 -14.61 9.25
CA PHE A 107 -21.35 -15.54 10.21
C PHE A 107 -21.01 -14.81 11.52
N PRO A 108 -22.03 -14.32 12.26
CA PRO A 108 -21.79 -13.59 13.51
C PRO A 108 -21.05 -14.48 14.52
N GLY A 109 -20.04 -13.92 15.18
CA GLY A 109 -19.24 -14.62 16.20
C GLY A 109 -18.15 -15.55 15.64
N ALA A 110 -18.10 -15.80 14.33
CA ALA A 110 -17.02 -16.58 13.74
C ALA A 110 -15.70 -15.80 13.73
N LYS A 111 -14.61 -16.44 14.19
CA LYS A 111 -13.27 -15.86 14.09
C LYS A 111 -12.86 -15.77 12.61
N ARG A 112 -12.69 -14.54 12.12
CA ARG A 112 -12.31 -14.24 10.72
C ARG A 112 -11.01 -13.45 10.55
N PHE A 113 -10.43 -12.92 11.64
CA PHE A 113 -9.22 -12.08 11.62
C PHE A 113 -9.33 -10.93 10.62
N SER A 114 -10.36 -10.09 10.81
CA SER A 114 -10.77 -9.03 9.89
C SER A 114 -9.62 -8.12 9.46
N LEU A 115 -9.65 -7.72 8.20
CA LEU A 115 -8.76 -6.68 7.65
C LEU A 115 -9.20 -5.25 8.01
N GLU A 116 -10.39 -5.04 8.60
CA GLU A 116 -10.95 -3.72 8.88
C GLU A 116 -9.91 -2.76 9.51
N GLY A 117 -9.76 -1.58 8.91
CA GLY A 117 -8.76 -0.57 9.27
C GLY A 117 -7.39 -0.76 8.60
N GLY A 118 -7.21 -1.87 7.88
CA GLY A 118 -6.03 -2.20 7.07
C GLY A 118 -6.38 -2.43 5.59
N ASP A 119 -7.51 -1.91 5.13
CA ASP A 119 -8.11 -2.16 3.81
C ASP A 119 -7.16 -1.81 2.65
N ALA A 120 -6.26 -0.84 2.86
CA ALA A 120 -5.21 -0.45 1.92
C ALA A 120 -4.27 -1.60 1.53
N LEU A 121 -4.21 -2.68 2.30
CA LEU A 121 -3.44 -3.89 1.95
C LEU A 121 -3.88 -4.48 0.61
N ILE A 122 -5.18 -4.45 0.29
CA ILE A 122 -5.71 -5.06 -0.95
C ILE A 122 -5.24 -4.32 -2.20
N PRO A 123 -5.49 -3.02 -2.38
CA PRO A 123 -4.98 -2.29 -3.55
C PRO A 123 -3.45 -2.27 -3.58
N MET A 124 -2.77 -2.20 -2.42
CA MET A 124 -1.30 -2.24 -2.36
C MET A 124 -0.74 -3.55 -2.93
N LEU A 125 -1.26 -4.71 -2.50
CA LEU A 125 -0.80 -6.01 -3.00
C LEU A 125 -1.10 -6.16 -4.49
N LYS A 126 -2.29 -5.77 -4.94
CA LYS A 126 -2.66 -5.86 -6.36
C LYS A 126 -1.78 -4.96 -7.22
N GLU A 127 -1.49 -3.74 -6.78
CA GLU A 127 -0.61 -2.83 -7.49
C GLU A 127 0.84 -3.34 -7.52
N MET A 128 1.34 -3.92 -6.43
CA MET A 128 2.65 -4.57 -6.39
C MET A 128 2.75 -5.73 -7.38
N ILE A 129 1.73 -6.59 -7.46
CA ILE A 129 1.69 -7.71 -8.41
C ILE A 129 1.65 -7.19 -9.86
N ARG A 130 0.81 -6.18 -10.15
CA ARG A 130 0.77 -5.54 -11.48
C ARG A 130 2.12 -4.95 -11.87
N HIS A 131 2.78 -4.25 -10.94
CA HIS A 131 4.09 -3.65 -11.16
C HIS A 131 5.17 -4.71 -11.39
N ALA A 132 5.14 -5.81 -10.66
CA ALA A 132 6.04 -6.94 -10.85
C ALA A 132 5.86 -7.57 -12.24
N GLY A 133 4.61 -7.80 -12.66
CA GLY A 133 4.28 -8.32 -13.99
C GLY A 133 4.75 -7.40 -15.12
N ASN A 134 4.51 -6.08 -15.00
CA ASN A 134 5.01 -5.07 -15.94
C ASN A 134 6.54 -5.04 -16.02
N SER A 135 7.22 -5.46 -14.96
CA SER A 135 8.68 -5.57 -14.87
C SER A 135 9.21 -6.94 -15.32
N GLY A 136 8.35 -7.82 -15.86
CA GLY A 136 8.72 -9.14 -16.38
C GLY A 136 8.75 -10.28 -15.35
N THR A 137 8.25 -10.05 -14.13
CA THR A 137 8.12 -11.10 -13.11
C THR A 137 7.02 -12.08 -13.50
N ARG A 138 7.34 -13.37 -13.57
CA ARG A 138 6.39 -14.42 -13.96
C ARG A 138 5.61 -15.01 -12.78
N GLU A 139 6.23 -15.05 -11.60
CA GLU A 139 5.67 -15.71 -10.42
C GLU A 139 5.90 -14.83 -9.19
N VAL A 140 4.86 -14.73 -8.35
CA VAL A 140 4.91 -14.03 -7.06
C VAL A 140 4.44 -14.98 -5.98
N VAL A 141 5.28 -15.23 -4.99
CA VAL A 141 4.96 -16.06 -3.83
C VAL A 141 4.79 -15.15 -2.61
N LEU A 142 3.62 -15.21 -1.97
CA LEU A 142 3.28 -14.41 -0.81
C LEU A 142 3.13 -15.29 0.44
N GLY A 143 3.98 -15.05 1.45
CA GLY A 143 3.77 -15.52 2.81
C GLY A 143 3.08 -14.44 3.65
N MET A 144 2.00 -14.79 4.35
CA MET A 144 1.28 -13.84 5.22
C MET A 144 0.74 -14.52 6.49
N ALA A 145 0.57 -13.73 7.55
CA ALA A 145 -0.10 -14.15 8.77
C ALA A 145 -1.63 -14.22 8.61
N HIS A 146 -2.37 -14.37 9.72
CA HIS A 146 -3.82 -14.58 9.72
C HIS A 146 -4.65 -13.32 9.39
N ARG A 147 -4.16 -12.11 9.72
CA ARG A 147 -4.94 -10.87 9.57
C ARG A 147 -5.19 -10.54 8.09
N GLY A 148 -6.47 -10.38 7.73
CA GLY A 148 -6.92 -10.09 6.38
C GLY A 148 -6.71 -11.23 5.39
N ARG A 149 -6.40 -12.44 5.86
CA ARG A 149 -6.04 -13.55 4.99
C ARG A 149 -7.17 -14.00 4.07
N LEU A 150 -8.40 -14.05 4.59
CA LEU A 150 -9.58 -14.39 3.79
C LEU A 150 -9.85 -13.32 2.73
N ASN A 151 -9.56 -12.06 3.06
CA ASN A 151 -9.67 -10.93 2.16
C ASN A 151 -8.67 -11.04 1.01
N VAL A 152 -7.40 -11.33 1.30
CA VAL A 152 -6.36 -11.57 0.28
C VAL A 152 -6.72 -12.78 -0.60
N LEU A 153 -7.17 -13.88 -0.01
CA LEU A 153 -7.57 -15.07 -0.77
C LEU A 153 -8.65 -14.75 -1.81
N VAL A 154 -9.70 -14.01 -1.43
CA VAL A 154 -10.82 -13.70 -2.32
C VAL A 154 -10.49 -12.55 -3.27
N ASN A 155 -10.05 -11.41 -2.74
CA ASN A 155 -9.94 -10.15 -3.50
C ASN A 155 -8.60 -9.98 -4.24
N VAL A 156 -7.57 -10.78 -3.92
CA VAL A 156 -6.27 -10.76 -4.59
C VAL A 156 -6.03 -12.04 -5.39
N LEU A 157 -6.17 -13.20 -4.75
CA LEU A 157 -5.88 -14.51 -5.37
C LEU A 157 -7.09 -15.14 -6.07
N GLY A 158 -8.27 -14.51 -6.02
CA GLY A 158 -9.43 -14.97 -6.77
C GLY A 158 -10.04 -16.29 -6.27
N LYS A 159 -9.82 -16.67 -5.00
CA LYS A 159 -10.55 -17.77 -4.37
C LYS A 159 -12.05 -17.49 -4.48
N LYS A 160 -12.82 -18.47 -4.94
CA LYS A 160 -14.27 -18.31 -5.11
C LYS A 160 -14.92 -18.01 -3.75
N PRO A 161 -15.71 -16.93 -3.63
CA PRO A 161 -16.40 -16.61 -2.38
C PRO A 161 -17.29 -17.75 -1.87
N GLN A 162 -17.91 -18.51 -2.79
CA GLN A 162 -18.74 -19.66 -2.44
C GLN A 162 -17.94 -20.74 -1.69
N ASP A 163 -16.75 -21.08 -2.16
CA ASP A 163 -15.89 -22.08 -1.50
C ASP A 163 -15.52 -21.61 -0.08
N LEU A 164 -15.25 -20.31 0.10
CA LEU A 164 -15.02 -19.73 1.42
C LEU A 164 -16.27 -19.83 2.31
N PHE A 165 -17.47 -19.54 1.79
CA PHE A 165 -18.70 -19.61 2.57
C PHE A 165 -19.05 -21.04 2.98
N ASP A 166 -18.75 -22.02 2.14
CA ASP A 166 -18.91 -23.44 2.45
C ASP A 166 -17.98 -23.85 3.61
N GLU A 167 -16.73 -23.36 3.62
CA GLU A 167 -15.80 -23.56 4.75
C GLU A 167 -16.29 -22.92 6.06
N PHE A 168 -16.99 -21.78 5.99
CA PHE A 168 -17.63 -21.19 7.18
C PHE A 168 -18.84 -21.99 7.66
N ALA A 169 -19.56 -22.65 6.75
CA ALA A 169 -20.69 -23.52 7.06
C ALA A 169 -20.29 -24.94 7.51
N GLY A 170 -18.97 -25.23 7.58
CA GLY A 170 -18.43 -26.55 7.94
C GLY A 170 -18.53 -27.59 6.82
N LYS A 171 -18.83 -27.16 5.59
CA LYS A 171 -18.84 -28.01 4.41
C LYS A 171 -17.42 -28.03 3.82
N HIS A 172 -16.70 -29.11 4.09
CA HIS A 172 -15.37 -29.33 3.53
C HIS A 172 -15.47 -30.35 2.39
N LYS A 173 -14.72 -30.13 1.29
CA LYS A 173 -14.46 -31.20 0.33
C LYS A 173 -13.64 -32.27 1.06
N GLU A 174 -13.98 -33.54 0.87
CA GLU A 174 -13.17 -34.64 1.38
C GLU A 174 -11.75 -34.50 0.81
N HIS A 175 -10.81 -34.15 1.69
CA HIS A 175 -9.39 -34.22 1.40
C HIS A 175 -8.85 -35.52 2.01
N LEU A 176 -7.80 -36.07 1.42
CA LEU A 176 -7.15 -37.32 1.85
C LEU A 176 -6.44 -37.22 3.23
N GLY A 177 -6.74 -36.22 4.06
CA GLY A 177 -6.07 -35.98 5.35
C GLY A 177 -6.96 -35.26 6.37
N THR A 178 -6.42 -35.02 7.57
CA THR A 178 -7.15 -34.46 8.73
C THR A 178 -7.55 -32.99 8.58
N GLY A 179 -7.03 -32.28 7.57
CA GLY A 179 -7.30 -30.87 7.30
C GLY A 179 -6.57 -29.90 8.25
N ASP A 180 -6.73 -28.60 7.98
CA ASP A 180 -6.30 -27.48 8.84
C ASP A 180 -7.37 -26.37 8.77
N VAL A 181 -7.29 -25.38 9.65
CA VAL A 181 -8.24 -24.26 9.71
C VAL A 181 -8.19 -23.41 8.43
N LYS A 182 -9.35 -22.88 8.01
CA LYS A 182 -9.56 -22.14 6.75
C LYS A 182 -8.57 -21.02 6.43
N TYR A 183 -7.97 -20.40 7.46
CA TYR A 183 -6.97 -19.34 7.32
C TYR A 183 -5.52 -19.87 7.33
N HIS A 184 -5.27 -21.17 7.21
CA HIS A 184 -3.93 -21.73 6.97
C HIS A 184 -3.75 -22.24 5.53
N MET A 185 -4.84 -22.60 4.84
CA MET A 185 -4.81 -23.22 3.51
C MET A 185 -4.21 -22.31 2.42
N GLY A 186 -3.11 -22.75 1.81
CA GLY A 186 -2.50 -22.09 0.65
C GLY A 186 -3.44 -22.03 -0.55
N PHE A 187 -3.13 -21.16 -1.51
CA PHE A 187 -3.90 -21.02 -2.75
C PHE A 187 -2.97 -20.62 -3.88
N SER A 188 -3.30 -21.06 -5.11
CA SER A 188 -2.57 -20.70 -6.32
C SER A 188 -3.57 -20.29 -7.39
N SER A 189 -3.22 -19.26 -8.16
CA SER A 189 -4.07 -18.65 -9.17
C SER A 189 -3.24 -17.89 -10.20
N ASP A 190 -3.72 -17.84 -11.43
CA ASP A 190 -3.19 -16.92 -12.43
C ASP A 190 -3.75 -15.52 -12.21
N PHE A 191 -2.87 -14.53 -12.17
CA PHE A 191 -3.26 -13.12 -12.04
C PHE A 191 -3.16 -12.43 -13.41
N PRO A 192 -4.23 -11.84 -13.94
CA PRO A 192 -4.19 -11.22 -15.26
C PRO A 192 -3.38 -9.91 -15.26
N ASP A 193 -2.44 -9.80 -16.22
CA ASP A 193 -1.56 -8.63 -16.39
C ASP A 193 -2.32 -7.30 -16.62
N ARG A 194 -3.55 -7.37 -17.17
CA ARG A 194 -4.36 -6.19 -17.47
C ARG A 194 -5.70 -6.23 -16.74
N TRP A 195 -5.98 -5.19 -15.98
CA TRP A 195 -7.33 -4.88 -15.54
C TRP A 195 -8.20 -4.60 -16.77
N ARG A 196 -9.24 -5.40 -16.98
CA ARG A 196 -10.32 -5.10 -17.92
C ARG A 196 -11.59 -4.85 -17.11
N PRO A 197 -12.33 -3.77 -17.38
CA PRO A 197 -13.70 -3.64 -16.89
C PRO A 197 -14.49 -4.91 -17.27
N GLY A 198 -15.02 -5.64 -16.29
CA GLY A 198 -15.80 -6.87 -16.52
C GLY A 198 -15.03 -8.18 -16.66
N ALA A 199 -13.72 -8.22 -16.37
CA ALA A 199 -13.01 -9.51 -16.24
C ALA A 199 -13.55 -10.32 -15.05
N PRO A 200 -13.61 -11.66 -15.13
CA PRO A 200 -14.02 -12.50 -14.00
C PRO A 200 -13.09 -12.24 -12.80
N GLY A 201 -13.65 -11.70 -11.73
CA GLY A 201 -12.91 -11.19 -10.55
C GLY A 201 -13.12 -9.68 -10.29
N ALA A 202 -13.65 -8.93 -11.26
CA ALA A 202 -14.30 -7.65 -11.02
C ALA A 202 -15.76 -7.91 -10.62
N GLY A 203 -15.96 -8.41 -9.41
CA GLY A 203 -17.30 -8.57 -8.84
C GLY A 203 -17.94 -7.21 -8.56
N VAL A 204 -19.26 -7.18 -8.78
CA VAL A 204 -20.26 -6.11 -8.55
C VAL A 204 -19.99 -5.29 -7.29
#